data_AF-A0AAJ5E6L1-F1
#
_entry.id   AF-A0AAJ5E6L1-F1
#
_cell.length_a   1.000
_cell.length_b   1.000
_cell.length_c   1.000
_cell.angle_alpha   90.00
_cell.angle_beta   90.00
_cell.angle_gamma   90.00
#
_symmetry.space_group_name_H-M   'P 1'
#
loop_
_entity.id
_entity.type
_entity.pdbx_description
1 polymer ?
#
loop_
_entity_poly.entity_id
_entity_poly.type
_entity_poly.pdbx_seq_one_letter_code
_entity_poly.pdbx_strand_id
1 'polypeptide(L)'
;MTMFNRMTLLALTCAVLTAPVVQAAVSADEAAKLKTTLTPLGAERAGNKDGTIPPWEGGYPVDNSYNSAAIPDLFKDKPLLTITAQNADQYKDKLTEGTLGLLKKFPSFNVQVFPTRRTAAAPQWVYDNTFANATRATMDPSGELGPFPKGTYGGIPFPIPKNGEEAIWNHLLRWTTPSYQTTPSLARVTPEGKVIPVSQNVAKSSFPYYDQNSNLEKWQAAGSNIVVRRVDTSGPPIRAGEILLQRVNINDIESKTWVYLTGQRRVRRLPLTCCDVPSPVAGGILNFDEVEVYSSSIGRYDWKLVGKKEMYVPYNTNSYHQAPSLEKLMSEKTVNPDFVRFEQHRVWVVEGTLKAGQRHVIPRLRVYLDEDTWIAVAGERWDAQGQLWKVTYNLPTVFPAGPGTIVAGYMSYDLIGGGYFASAYFPRDKQVDLKATLPDRIFTPESLSGEGVR
;
A
#
# COMPACT_ATOMS: atom_id res chain seq x y z
N MET A 1 -21.47 -81.58 -0.09
CA MET A 1 -20.07 -81.30 -0.45
C MET A 1 -20.03 -79.88 -1.01
N THR A 2 -19.26 -78.97 -0.37
CA THR A 2 -18.74 -77.67 -0.87
C THR A 2 -19.74 -76.65 -1.46
N MET A 3 -20.10 -75.57 -0.75
CA MET A 3 -19.35 -74.33 -0.42
C MET A 3 -19.65 -73.16 -1.38
N PHE A 4 -20.00 -72.04 -0.74
CA PHE A 4 -20.07 -70.65 -1.18
C PHE A 4 -18.94 -70.19 -2.13
N ASN A 5 -19.22 -69.23 -3.03
CA ASN A 5 -18.61 -67.90 -2.87
C ASN A 5 -19.33 -66.76 -3.60
N ARG A 6 -19.55 -65.67 -2.85
CA ARG A 6 -20.03 -64.36 -3.29
C ARG A 6 -18.83 -63.48 -3.68
N MET A 7 -19.08 -62.55 -4.61
CA MET A 7 -18.60 -61.15 -4.70
C MET A 7 -17.19 -60.82 -4.18
N THR A 8 -16.39 -60.09 -4.95
CA THR A 8 -16.21 -58.61 -4.81
C THR A 8 -15.14 -58.12 -5.81
N LEU A 9 -15.50 -57.16 -6.64
CA LEU A 9 -14.63 -56.46 -7.58
C LEU A 9 -13.84 -55.38 -6.80
N LEU A 10 -12.51 -55.48 -6.75
CA LEU A 10 -11.65 -54.46 -6.14
C LEU A 10 -11.41 -53.34 -7.18
N ALA A 11 -12.01 -52.16 -6.97
CA ALA A 11 -11.65 -50.94 -7.66
C ALA A 11 -10.58 -50.20 -6.84
N LEU A 12 -9.35 -50.13 -7.36
CA LEU A 12 -8.27 -49.31 -6.78
C LEU A 12 -8.47 -47.85 -7.21
N THR A 13 -9.02 -47.02 -6.34
CA THR A 13 -9.00 -45.55 -6.47
C THR A 13 -7.69 -45.02 -5.90
N CYS A 14 -6.76 -44.63 -6.78
CA CYS A 14 -5.59 -43.83 -6.39
C CYS A 14 -6.05 -42.42 -5.98
N ALA A 15 -6.18 -42.18 -4.68
CA ALA A 15 -6.28 -40.84 -4.12
C ALA A 15 -4.90 -40.15 -4.25
N VAL A 16 -4.79 -39.22 -5.19
CA VAL A 16 -3.64 -38.29 -5.24
C VAL A 16 -3.80 -37.32 -4.07
N LEU A 17 -3.13 -37.64 -2.96
CA LEU A 17 -2.90 -36.71 -1.86
C LEU A 17 -1.96 -35.61 -2.35
N THR A 18 -2.51 -34.46 -2.76
CA THR A 18 -1.73 -33.24 -2.91
C THR A 18 -1.35 -32.75 -1.51
N ALA A 19 -0.17 -33.14 -1.02
CA ALA A 19 0.39 -32.54 0.18
C ALA A 19 0.58 -31.03 -0.05
N PRO A 20 0.25 -30.16 0.93
CA PRO A 20 0.57 -28.74 0.82
C PRO A 20 2.09 -28.59 0.76
N VAL A 21 2.59 -28.05 -0.35
CA VAL A 21 4.00 -27.67 -0.47
C VAL A 21 4.21 -26.50 0.48
N VAL A 22 4.87 -26.74 1.60
CA VAL A 22 5.41 -25.65 2.43
C VAL A 22 6.45 -24.94 1.56
N GLN A 23 6.17 -23.71 1.13
CA GLN A 23 7.15 -22.88 0.41
C GLN A 23 8.29 -22.54 1.36
N ALA A 24 9.43 -23.16 1.11
CA ALA A 24 10.66 -22.93 1.86
C ALA A 24 11.20 -21.51 1.57
N ALA A 25 11.86 -20.93 2.57
CA ALA A 25 12.63 -19.70 2.42
C ALA A 25 13.70 -19.86 1.32
N VAL A 26 14.23 -18.74 0.80
CA VAL A 26 15.26 -18.82 -0.25
C VAL A 26 16.58 -19.36 0.32
N SER A 27 17.37 -20.00 -0.54
CA SER A 27 18.69 -20.49 -0.17
C SER A 27 19.65 -19.34 0.20
N ALA A 28 20.71 -19.64 0.96
CA ALA A 28 21.74 -18.65 1.29
C ALA A 28 22.39 -18.04 0.04
N ASP A 29 22.60 -18.85 -1.00
CA ASP A 29 23.15 -18.41 -2.29
C ASP A 29 22.20 -17.46 -3.03
N GLU A 30 20.89 -17.70 -2.98
CA GLU A 30 19.90 -16.76 -3.51
C GLU A 30 19.88 -15.46 -2.70
N ALA A 31 19.87 -15.54 -1.37
CA ALA A 31 19.90 -14.37 -0.50
C ALA A 31 21.16 -13.51 -0.73
N ALA A 32 22.31 -14.12 -1.03
CA ALA A 32 23.56 -13.42 -1.34
C ALA A 32 23.43 -12.44 -2.53
N LYS A 33 22.45 -12.64 -3.42
CA LYS A 33 22.14 -11.70 -4.52
C LYS A 33 21.75 -10.31 -4.02
N LEU A 34 21.14 -10.18 -2.83
CA LEU A 34 20.77 -8.90 -2.19
C LEU A 34 21.98 -8.01 -1.86
N LYS A 35 23.18 -8.60 -1.82
CA LYS A 35 24.45 -7.88 -1.60
C LYS A 35 25.21 -7.60 -2.89
N THR A 36 24.71 -8.07 -4.04
CA THR A 36 25.42 -8.00 -5.33
C THR A 36 24.48 -7.52 -6.43
N THR A 37 23.82 -8.42 -7.15
CA THR A 37 23.01 -8.10 -8.34
C THR A 37 21.66 -7.47 -8.01
N LEU A 38 21.14 -7.70 -6.81
CA LEU A 38 19.94 -7.06 -6.29
C LEU A 38 20.31 -5.95 -5.29
N THR A 39 19.41 -4.98 -5.13
CA THR A 39 19.45 -4.03 -4.02
C THR A 39 19.13 -4.77 -2.71
N PRO A 40 19.45 -4.18 -1.55
CA PRO A 40 19.15 -4.82 -0.28
C PRO A 40 17.66 -5.11 -0.03
N LEU A 41 16.75 -4.44 -0.76
CA LEU A 41 15.31 -4.65 -0.69
C LEU A 41 14.77 -5.60 -1.77
N GLY A 42 15.61 -6.09 -2.70
CA GLY A 42 15.21 -7.08 -3.71
C GLY A 42 15.00 -6.54 -5.13
N ALA A 43 15.19 -5.24 -5.36
CA ALA A 43 15.14 -4.65 -6.70
C ALA A 43 16.36 -5.07 -7.53
N GLU A 44 16.28 -4.97 -8.86
CA GLU A 44 17.49 -5.11 -9.67
C GLU A 44 18.42 -3.90 -9.47
N ARG A 45 19.70 -4.13 -9.16
CA ARG A 45 20.63 -3.03 -8.89
C ARG A 45 20.98 -2.24 -10.14
N ALA A 46 21.20 -2.92 -11.26
CA ALA A 46 21.52 -2.29 -12.54
C ALA A 46 20.35 -1.44 -13.08
N GLY A 47 20.69 -0.42 -13.87
CA GLY A 47 19.73 0.34 -14.67
C GLY A 47 19.15 -0.49 -15.81
N ASN A 48 18.17 0.06 -16.53
CA ASN A 48 17.62 -0.61 -17.71
C ASN A 48 18.50 -0.41 -18.95
N LYS A 49 18.22 -1.18 -20.00
CA LYS A 49 18.97 -1.15 -21.26
C LYS A 49 18.87 0.20 -21.98
N ASP A 50 17.72 0.85 -21.87
CA ASP A 50 17.45 2.12 -22.55
C ASP A 50 18.06 3.33 -21.82
N GLY A 51 18.64 3.12 -20.63
CA GLY A 51 19.22 4.19 -19.81
C GLY A 51 18.20 5.16 -19.21
N THR A 52 16.90 4.88 -19.33
CA THR A 52 15.83 5.71 -18.74
C THR A 52 15.63 5.44 -17.25
N ILE A 53 16.02 4.26 -16.77
CA ILE A 53 16.07 3.89 -15.35
C ILE A 53 17.55 3.77 -14.97
N PRO A 54 18.09 4.66 -14.10
CA PRO A 54 19.49 4.60 -13.70
C PRO A 54 19.79 3.39 -12.78
N PRO A 55 21.07 3.01 -12.61
CA PRO A 55 21.45 2.08 -11.55
C PRO A 55 21.09 2.63 -10.16
N TRP A 56 20.84 1.74 -9.20
CA TRP A 56 20.64 2.13 -7.81
C TRP A 56 21.99 2.32 -7.12
N GLU A 57 22.22 3.53 -6.63
CA GLU A 57 23.50 3.96 -6.02
C GLU A 57 23.37 4.29 -4.52
N GLY A 58 22.32 3.81 -3.84
CA GLY A 58 22.11 4.05 -2.41
C GLY A 58 20.81 4.76 -2.04
N GLY A 59 20.02 5.18 -3.04
CA GLY A 59 18.79 5.93 -2.81
C GLY A 59 19.02 7.41 -2.50
N TYR A 60 17.99 8.08 -1.98
CA TYR A 60 18.10 9.47 -1.57
C TYR A 60 18.91 9.57 -0.25
N PRO A 61 19.96 10.42 -0.20
CA PRO A 61 20.79 10.56 0.99
C PRO A 61 20.00 11.20 2.13
N VAL A 62 20.14 10.65 3.34
CA VAL A 62 19.50 11.24 4.53
C VAL A 62 20.12 12.59 4.85
N ASP A 63 19.29 13.62 4.94
CA ASP A 63 19.63 14.96 5.39
C ASP A 63 19.05 15.21 6.78
N ASN A 64 19.87 14.96 7.81
CA ASN A 64 19.49 15.19 9.20
C ASN A 64 19.33 16.67 9.57
N SER A 65 19.78 17.60 8.72
CA SER A 65 19.60 19.03 8.94
C SER A 65 18.18 19.48 8.61
N TYR A 66 17.44 18.71 7.80
CA TYR A 66 16.04 18.98 7.50
C TYR A 66 15.16 18.76 8.75
N ASN A 67 14.64 19.86 9.30
CA ASN A 67 13.83 19.87 10.52
C ASN A 67 12.42 20.45 10.32
N SER A 68 12.03 20.67 9.06
CA SER A 68 10.72 21.22 8.72
C SER A 68 9.63 20.16 8.81
N ALA A 69 8.49 20.55 9.38
CA ALA A 69 7.27 19.73 9.39
C ALA A 69 6.52 19.75 8.05
N ALA A 70 7.02 20.48 7.05
CA ALA A 70 6.49 20.51 5.69
C ALA A 70 7.20 19.49 4.79
N ILE A 71 6.50 18.99 3.78
CA ILE A 71 7.08 18.17 2.72
C ILE A 71 7.76 19.11 1.71
N PRO A 72 9.07 18.98 1.48
CA PRO A 72 9.80 19.87 0.59
C PRO A 72 9.53 19.55 -0.87
N ASP A 73 9.65 20.56 -1.74
CA ASP A 73 9.68 20.35 -3.18
C ASP A 73 11.12 20.10 -3.67
N LEU A 74 11.48 18.83 -3.80
CA LEU A 74 12.86 18.41 -4.06
C LEU A 74 13.24 18.38 -5.55
N PHE A 75 12.27 18.22 -6.45
CA PHE A 75 12.53 17.89 -7.85
C PHE A 75 11.95 18.95 -8.78
N LYS A 76 12.81 19.87 -9.24
CA LYS A 76 12.43 21.02 -10.08
C LYS A 76 12.68 20.81 -11.57
N ASP A 77 12.75 19.56 -12.02
CA ASP A 77 12.95 19.26 -13.44
C ASP A 77 11.73 19.66 -14.27
N LYS A 78 11.92 19.73 -15.59
CA LYS A 78 10.82 19.80 -16.56
C LYS A 78 10.43 18.39 -17.00
N PRO A 79 9.17 18.17 -17.43
CA PRO A 79 8.77 16.92 -18.06
C PRO A 79 9.62 16.62 -19.29
N LEU A 80 10.02 15.36 -19.46
CA LEU A 80 10.65 14.83 -20.67
C LEU A 80 9.63 14.69 -21.81
N LEU A 81 8.40 14.32 -21.46
CA LEU A 81 7.27 14.27 -22.36
C LEU A 81 5.95 14.33 -21.58
N THR A 82 4.89 14.70 -22.27
CA THR A 82 3.52 14.68 -21.75
C THR A 82 2.67 13.72 -22.59
N ILE A 83 2.04 12.76 -21.93
CA ILE A 83 1.13 11.80 -22.56
C ILE A 83 -0.30 12.29 -22.36
N THR A 84 -1.02 12.44 -23.45
CA THR A 84 -2.44 12.81 -23.50
C THR A 84 -3.22 11.70 -24.21
N ALA A 85 -4.56 11.82 -24.27
CA ALA A 85 -5.39 10.88 -25.02
C ALA A 85 -4.94 10.70 -26.48
N GLN A 86 -4.38 11.76 -27.10
CA GLN A 86 -4.01 11.79 -28.52
C GLN A 86 -2.76 10.97 -28.84
N ASN A 87 -1.83 10.81 -27.88
CA ASN A 87 -0.59 10.06 -28.09
C ASN A 87 -0.46 8.83 -27.17
N ALA A 88 -1.45 8.54 -26.33
CA ALA A 88 -1.41 7.45 -25.36
C ALA A 88 -1.09 6.09 -25.98
N ASP A 89 -1.61 5.82 -27.19
CA ASP A 89 -1.37 4.55 -27.89
C ASP A 89 0.11 4.32 -28.23
N GLN A 90 0.92 5.38 -28.36
CA GLN A 90 2.37 5.28 -28.57
C GLN A 90 3.11 4.77 -27.32
N TYR A 91 2.50 4.93 -26.15
CA TYR A 91 3.11 4.61 -24.85
C TYR A 91 2.32 3.52 -24.08
N LYS A 92 1.34 2.87 -24.71
CA LYS A 92 0.43 1.93 -24.05
C LYS A 92 1.13 0.82 -23.28
N ASP A 93 2.29 0.36 -23.77
CA ASP A 93 3.07 -0.71 -23.14
C ASP A 93 3.83 -0.25 -21.88
N LYS A 94 3.93 1.06 -21.67
CA LYS A 94 4.50 1.70 -20.48
C LYS A 94 3.43 2.28 -19.55
N LEU A 95 2.15 2.16 -19.88
CA LEU A 95 1.03 2.69 -19.10
C LEU A 95 0.21 1.56 -18.49
N THR A 96 -0.28 1.76 -17.28
CA THR A 96 -1.28 0.84 -16.72
C THR A 96 -2.58 0.95 -17.52
N GLU A 97 -3.39 -0.11 -17.53
CA GLU A 97 -4.72 -0.10 -18.17
C GLU A 97 -5.60 0.99 -17.54
N GLY A 98 -5.44 1.21 -16.23
CA GLY A 98 -6.05 2.28 -15.45
C GLY A 98 -5.62 3.67 -15.91
N THR A 99 -4.34 3.90 -16.09
CA THR A 99 -3.81 5.18 -16.60
C THR A 99 -4.31 5.45 -18.03
N LEU A 100 -4.33 4.43 -18.88
CA LEU A 100 -4.88 4.53 -20.24
C LEU A 100 -6.39 4.81 -20.21
N GLY A 101 -7.13 4.18 -19.31
CA GLY A 101 -8.56 4.41 -19.08
C GLY A 101 -8.84 5.86 -18.64
N LEU A 102 -8.01 6.41 -17.74
CA LEU A 102 -8.11 7.80 -17.31
C LEU A 102 -7.86 8.78 -18.47
N LEU A 103 -6.80 8.56 -19.27
CA LEU A 103 -6.49 9.39 -20.44
C LEU A 103 -7.65 9.37 -21.45
N LYS A 104 -8.28 8.21 -21.67
CA LYS A 104 -9.43 8.07 -22.58
C LYS A 104 -10.70 8.73 -22.04
N LYS A 105 -10.97 8.59 -20.74
CA LYS A 105 -12.20 9.10 -20.12
C LYS A 105 -12.17 10.61 -19.89
N PHE A 106 -11.00 11.17 -19.54
CA PHE A 106 -10.88 12.55 -19.08
C PHE A 106 -9.90 13.34 -19.94
N PRO A 107 -10.37 14.17 -20.90
CA PRO A 107 -9.49 14.95 -21.78
C PRO A 107 -8.56 15.94 -21.07
N SER A 108 -8.89 16.37 -19.85
CA SER A 108 -8.03 17.22 -19.02
C SER A 108 -6.92 16.46 -18.30
N PHE A 109 -6.98 15.13 -18.26
CA PHE A 109 -5.94 14.29 -17.68
C PHE A 109 -4.77 14.14 -18.64
N ASN A 110 -3.56 14.22 -18.10
CA ASN A 110 -2.33 13.93 -18.82
C ASN A 110 -1.31 13.32 -17.87
N VAL A 111 -0.35 12.60 -18.40
CA VAL A 111 0.77 12.00 -17.66
C VAL A 111 2.02 12.78 -18.01
N GLN A 112 2.53 13.57 -17.05
CA GLN A 112 3.81 14.27 -17.19
C GLN A 112 4.92 13.33 -16.73
N VAL A 113 5.75 12.88 -17.68
CA VAL A 113 6.85 11.96 -17.41
C VAL A 113 8.13 12.76 -17.20
N PHE A 114 8.82 12.50 -16.11
CA PHE A 114 10.04 13.19 -15.73
C PHE A 114 11.24 12.21 -15.65
N PRO A 115 12.49 12.72 -15.54
CA PRO A 115 13.66 11.87 -15.37
C PRO A 115 13.54 10.96 -14.14
N THR A 116 13.79 9.67 -14.31
CA THR A 116 13.71 8.70 -13.20
C THR A 116 14.81 8.93 -12.18
N ARG A 117 14.46 8.93 -10.90
CA ARG A 117 15.40 8.84 -9.78
C ARG A 117 14.98 7.73 -8.83
N ARG A 118 15.90 6.78 -8.60
CA ARG A 118 15.70 5.68 -7.65
C ARG A 118 16.03 6.15 -6.24
N THR A 119 15.07 6.82 -5.61
CA THR A 119 15.23 7.50 -4.31
C THR A 119 14.98 6.60 -3.11
N ALA A 120 14.44 5.40 -3.32
CA ALA A 120 14.21 4.44 -2.25
C ALA A 120 15.49 4.13 -1.47
N ALA A 121 15.40 4.31 -0.17
CA ALA A 121 16.45 4.04 0.79
C ALA A 121 15.83 3.52 2.09
N ALA A 122 16.62 2.77 2.86
CA ALA A 122 16.30 2.39 4.22
C ALA A 122 17.59 2.36 5.06
N PRO A 123 17.51 2.50 6.38
CA PRO A 123 18.66 2.33 7.26
C PRO A 123 19.27 0.91 7.16
N GLN A 124 20.56 0.79 7.47
CA GLN A 124 21.30 -0.47 7.37
C GLN A 124 20.64 -1.62 8.14
N TRP A 125 20.08 -1.36 9.33
CA TRP A 125 19.42 -2.40 10.13
C TRP A 125 18.19 -3.01 9.42
N VAL A 126 17.51 -2.26 8.55
CA VAL A 126 16.41 -2.76 7.73
C VAL A 126 16.92 -3.69 6.65
N TYR A 127 18.06 -3.32 6.03
CA TYR A 127 18.73 -4.16 5.04
C TYR A 127 19.24 -5.46 5.64
N ASP A 128 19.82 -5.41 6.84
CA ASP A 128 20.31 -6.58 7.55
C ASP A 128 19.16 -7.52 7.93
N ASN A 129 18.05 -6.96 8.44
CA ASN A 129 16.85 -7.75 8.72
C ASN A 129 16.20 -8.32 7.46
N THR A 130 16.17 -7.57 6.36
CA THR A 130 15.66 -8.06 5.06
C THR A 130 16.49 -9.24 4.55
N PHE A 131 17.82 -9.15 4.66
CA PHE A 131 18.73 -10.25 4.33
C PHE A 131 18.48 -11.47 5.22
N ALA A 132 18.29 -11.26 6.53
CA ALA A 132 17.94 -12.36 7.45
C ALA A 132 16.61 -13.00 7.06
N ASN A 133 15.56 -12.19 6.85
CA ASN A 133 14.21 -12.62 6.48
C ASN A 133 14.22 -13.48 5.21
N ALA A 134 15.03 -13.15 4.20
CA ALA A 134 15.14 -13.93 2.97
C ALA A 134 15.35 -15.44 3.23
N THR A 135 16.11 -15.81 4.27
CA THR A 135 16.47 -17.20 4.58
C THR A 135 15.65 -17.87 5.68
N ARG A 136 14.81 -17.11 6.40
CA ARG A 136 14.03 -17.62 7.55
C ARG A 136 12.52 -17.40 7.45
N ALA A 137 12.08 -16.47 6.61
CA ALA A 137 10.67 -16.15 6.47
C ALA A 137 9.96 -17.25 5.69
N THR A 138 8.81 -17.68 6.17
CA THR A 138 7.95 -18.68 5.51
C THR A 138 6.52 -18.19 5.50
N MET A 139 5.71 -18.70 4.59
CA MET A 139 4.27 -18.45 4.60
C MET A 139 3.55 -19.48 5.47
N ASP A 140 2.73 -19.04 6.42
CA ASP A 140 1.82 -19.92 7.17
C ASP A 140 0.46 -20.00 6.47
N PRO A 141 0.06 -21.16 5.91
CA PRO A 141 -1.22 -21.31 5.24
C PRO A 141 -2.42 -21.43 6.20
N SER A 142 -2.21 -21.55 7.51
CA SER A 142 -3.26 -21.82 8.50
C SER A 142 -4.11 -20.61 8.89
N GLY A 143 -3.78 -19.41 8.41
CA GLY A 143 -4.53 -18.19 8.71
C GLY A 143 -5.96 -18.23 8.16
N GLU A 144 -6.95 -17.99 9.03
CA GLU A 144 -8.38 -17.99 8.67
C GLU A 144 -8.70 -16.98 7.56
N LEU A 145 -8.07 -15.80 7.62
CA LEU A 145 -8.20 -14.75 6.61
C LEU A 145 -7.11 -14.80 5.53
N GLY A 146 -6.48 -15.96 5.37
CA GLY A 146 -5.45 -16.21 4.38
C GLY A 146 -4.05 -16.37 4.96
N PRO A 147 -3.11 -16.79 4.10
CA PRO A 147 -1.75 -17.03 4.52
C PRO A 147 -1.06 -15.77 5.00
N PHE A 148 -0.21 -15.90 6.02
CA PHE A 148 0.58 -14.78 6.56
C PHE A 148 2.04 -15.18 6.86
N PRO A 149 2.99 -14.24 6.84
CA PRO A 149 4.40 -14.54 7.05
C PRO A 149 4.69 -14.93 8.50
N LYS A 150 5.60 -15.90 8.67
CA LYS A 150 6.24 -16.24 9.94
C LYS A 150 7.75 -16.05 9.84
N GLY A 151 8.41 -15.92 10.99
CA GLY A 151 9.87 -15.82 11.07
C GLY A 151 10.43 -14.49 10.57
N THR A 152 9.60 -13.46 10.37
CA THR A 152 10.01 -12.20 9.76
C THR A 152 9.87 -11.03 10.73
N TYR A 153 10.83 -10.10 10.72
CA TYR A 153 10.83 -8.89 11.55
C TYR A 153 11.70 -7.79 10.93
N GLY A 154 11.33 -6.52 11.10
CA GLY A 154 12.21 -5.37 10.88
C GLY A 154 12.76 -5.18 9.47
N GLY A 155 12.17 -5.80 8.44
CA GLY A 155 12.63 -5.75 7.06
C GLY A 155 11.62 -6.36 6.10
N ILE A 156 11.92 -6.39 4.79
CA ILE A 156 11.04 -7.00 3.80
C ILE A 156 11.00 -8.53 4.03
N PRO A 157 9.81 -9.17 4.06
CA PRO A 157 9.70 -10.59 4.38
C PRO A 157 10.24 -11.50 3.26
N PHE A 158 9.90 -11.19 2.00
CA PHE A 158 10.24 -12.04 0.84
C PHE A 158 10.91 -11.20 -0.25
N PRO A 159 12.12 -10.66 -0.03
CA PRO A 159 12.77 -9.76 -1.00
C PRO A 159 13.06 -10.42 -2.37
N ILE A 160 12.97 -11.75 -2.46
CA ILE A 160 13.02 -12.51 -3.73
C ILE A 160 11.74 -13.35 -3.82
N PRO A 161 10.58 -12.73 -4.13
CA PRO A 161 9.30 -13.42 -4.04
C PRO A 161 9.18 -14.51 -5.12
N LYS A 162 8.55 -15.63 -4.74
CA LYS A 162 8.29 -16.79 -5.60
C LYS A 162 6.87 -16.80 -6.15
N ASN A 163 5.94 -16.09 -5.51
CA ASN A 163 4.53 -16.04 -5.90
C ASN A 163 3.90 -14.67 -5.63
N GLY A 164 2.61 -14.52 -5.95
CA GLY A 164 1.90 -13.26 -5.76
C GLY A 164 1.60 -12.92 -4.30
N GLU A 165 1.39 -13.93 -3.44
CA GLU A 165 1.13 -13.74 -2.01
C GLU A 165 2.34 -13.14 -1.30
N GLU A 166 3.54 -13.65 -1.56
CA GLU A 166 4.80 -13.12 -1.03
C GLU A 166 5.03 -11.67 -1.48
N ALA A 167 4.76 -11.37 -2.76
CA ALA A 167 4.89 -10.02 -3.29
C ALA A 167 3.92 -9.03 -2.62
N ILE A 168 2.64 -9.40 -2.43
CA ILE A 168 1.68 -8.55 -1.71
C ILE A 168 2.08 -8.39 -0.24
N TRP A 169 2.60 -9.43 0.41
CA TRP A 169 3.10 -9.30 1.78
C TRP A 169 4.30 -8.37 1.89
N ASN A 170 5.18 -8.29 0.89
CA ASN A 170 6.22 -7.27 0.85
C ASN A 170 5.62 -5.86 0.84
N HIS A 171 4.49 -5.64 0.17
CA HIS A 171 3.80 -4.36 0.21
C HIS A 171 3.20 -4.05 1.59
N LEU A 172 2.52 -5.03 2.19
CA LEU A 172 1.87 -4.86 3.49
C LEU A 172 2.88 -4.64 4.62
N LEU A 173 4.09 -5.20 4.49
CA LEU A 173 5.20 -5.04 5.43
C LEU A 173 6.33 -4.15 4.89
N ARG A 174 6.07 -3.32 3.88
CA ARG A 174 7.09 -2.46 3.26
C ARG A 174 7.73 -1.50 4.25
N TRP A 175 8.95 -1.06 3.94
CA TRP A 175 9.69 -0.11 4.78
C TRP A 175 8.93 1.21 4.96
N THR A 176 8.96 1.71 6.19
CA THR A 176 8.47 3.03 6.61
C THR A 176 9.16 3.43 7.91
N THR A 177 8.91 4.62 8.44
CA THR A 177 9.48 5.04 9.73
C THR A 177 8.81 4.31 10.91
N PRO A 178 9.50 4.03 12.03
CA PRO A 178 8.92 3.36 13.20
C PRO A 178 7.67 4.05 13.76
N SER A 179 7.60 5.38 13.68
CA SER A 179 6.41 6.14 14.04
C SER A 179 6.34 7.46 13.28
N TYR A 180 5.13 7.96 13.07
CA TYR A 180 4.91 9.31 12.56
C TYR A 180 3.55 9.89 12.96
N GLN A 181 3.48 11.21 12.96
CA GLN A 181 2.23 11.96 12.99
C GLN A 181 2.06 12.74 11.68
N THR A 182 0.85 12.73 11.12
CA THR A 182 0.54 13.47 9.89
C THR A 182 -0.81 14.19 9.99
N THR A 183 -1.04 15.20 9.15
CA THR A 183 -2.29 15.99 9.13
C THR A 183 -3.00 16.03 7.77
N PRO A 184 -3.40 14.88 7.21
CA PRO A 184 -3.94 14.81 5.86
C PRO A 184 -5.32 15.47 5.77
N SER A 185 -5.58 16.11 4.64
CA SER A 185 -6.93 16.50 4.19
C SER A 185 -7.38 15.53 3.09
N LEU A 186 -8.60 15.05 3.23
CA LEU A 186 -9.22 14.10 2.31
C LEU A 186 -10.43 14.77 1.69
N ALA A 187 -10.58 14.61 0.38
CA ALA A 187 -11.76 15.09 -0.32
C ALA A 187 -12.14 14.16 -1.46
N ARG A 188 -13.39 14.32 -1.90
CA ARG A 188 -13.90 13.71 -3.10
C ARG A 188 -14.40 14.75 -4.06
N VAL A 189 -14.42 14.39 -5.33
CA VAL A 189 -15.05 15.18 -6.38
C VAL A 189 -16.15 14.35 -7.01
N THR A 190 -17.35 14.91 -7.08
CA THR A 190 -18.50 14.25 -7.71
C THR A 190 -18.33 14.22 -9.24
N PRO A 191 -19.11 13.41 -9.97
CA PRO A 191 -19.05 13.39 -11.43
C PRO A 191 -19.30 14.77 -12.08
N GLU A 192 -20.08 15.62 -11.41
CA GLU A 192 -20.38 17.00 -11.81
C GLU A 192 -19.27 18.00 -11.46
N GLY A 193 -18.18 17.55 -10.84
CA GLY A 193 -17.03 18.40 -10.52
C GLY A 193 -17.06 19.09 -9.16
N LYS A 194 -18.03 18.75 -8.30
CA LYS A 194 -18.13 19.38 -6.98
C LYS A 194 -17.12 18.78 -6.01
N VAL A 195 -16.20 19.59 -5.52
CA VAL A 195 -15.28 19.22 -4.44
C VAL A 195 -16.04 19.17 -3.11
N ILE A 196 -15.95 18.03 -2.42
CA ILE A 196 -16.57 17.78 -1.12
C ILE A 196 -15.47 17.31 -0.16
N PRO A 197 -15.08 18.15 0.82
CA PRO A 197 -14.20 17.74 1.91
C PRO A 197 -14.81 16.55 2.67
N VAL A 198 -14.02 15.48 2.83
CA VAL A 198 -14.44 14.22 3.46
C VAL A 198 -13.99 14.17 4.92
N SER A 199 -12.72 14.48 5.17
CA SER A 199 -12.15 14.56 6.50
C SER A 199 -10.88 15.41 6.52
N GLN A 200 -10.61 16.05 7.64
CA GLN A 200 -9.28 16.52 8.03
C GLN A 200 -8.90 15.74 9.28
N ASN A 201 -7.69 15.19 9.31
CA ASN A 201 -7.29 14.27 10.36
C ASN A 201 -5.98 14.70 11.01
N VAL A 202 -5.78 14.27 12.25
CA VAL A 202 -4.46 14.12 12.87
C VAL A 202 -4.24 12.61 13.02
N ALA A 203 -3.41 12.04 12.15
CA ALA A 203 -3.15 10.60 12.14
C ALA A 203 -1.80 10.32 12.82
N LYS A 204 -1.83 9.49 13.86
CA LYS A 204 -0.69 9.03 14.66
C LYS A 204 -0.51 7.54 14.39
N SER A 205 0.62 7.14 13.83
CA SER A 205 0.91 5.73 13.49
C SER A 205 2.21 5.27 14.12
N SER A 206 2.19 4.07 14.68
CA SER A 206 3.37 3.33 15.14
C SER A 206 3.42 1.99 14.39
N PHE A 207 4.64 1.54 14.07
CA PHE A 207 4.91 0.31 13.32
C PHE A 207 5.77 -0.61 14.19
N PRO A 208 5.18 -1.40 15.12
CA PRO A 208 5.94 -2.26 16.03
C PRO A 208 6.83 -3.29 15.32
N TYR A 209 6.47 -3.65 14.08
CA TYR A 209 7.29 -4.50 13.20
C TYR A 209 8.65 -3.89 12.86
N TYR A 210 8.79 -2.56 12.94
CA TYR A 210 10.00 -1.78 12.65
C TYR A 210 10.59 -1.09 13.90
N ASP A 211 10.19 -1.52 15.11
CA ASP A 211 10.75 -0.98 16.36
C ASP A 211 12.19 -1.49 16.60
N GLN A 212 13.16 -0.60 16.49
CA GLN A 212 14.58 -0.92 16.70
C GLN A 212 14.91 -1.39 18.13
N ASN A 213 14.04 -1.13 19.10
CA ASN A 213 14.23 -1.58 20.50
C ASN A 213 13.64 -2.96 20.78
N SER A 214 13.03 -3.58 19.76
CA SER A 214 12.44 -4.91 19.83
C SER A 214 13.20 -5.89 18.92
N ASN A 215 12.69 -7.11 18.81
CA ASN A 215 13.17 -8.16 17.92
C ASN A 215 12.01 -9.10 17.59
N LEU A 216 12.28 -10.13 16.76
CA LEU A 216 11.27 -11.10 16.34
C LEU A 216 10.54 -11.73 17.54
N GLU A 217 11.27 -12.23 18.53
CA GLU A 217 10.71 -12.94 19.68
C GLU A 217 9.84 -12.02 20.55
N LYS A 218 10.35 -10.82 20.87
CA LYS A 218 9.62 -9.82 21.67
C LYS A 218 8.38 -9.31 20.96
N TRP A 219 8.48 -9.02 19.66
CA TRP A 219 7.35 -8.57 18.86
C TRP A 219 6.26 -9.63 18.75
N GLN A 220 6.65 -10.90 18.58
CA GLN A 220 5.72 -12.02 18.62
C GLN A 220 5.02 -12.15 19.97
N ALA A 221 5.78 -12.09 21.07
CA ALA A 221 5.24 -12.13 22.43
C ALA A 221 4.32 -10.93 22.74
N ALA A 222 4.55 -9.78 22.12
CA ALA A 222 3.71 -8.58 22.20
C ALA A 222 2.47 -8.63 21.28
N GLY A 223 2.21 -9.78 20.66
CA GLY A 223 1.01 -10.04 19.87
C GLY A 223 1.13 -9.69 18.39
N SER A 224 2.33 -9.48 17.83
CA SER A 224 2.57 -9.40 16.37
C SER A 224 1.79 -8.31 15.60
N ASN A 225 1.55 -7.15 16.22
CA ASN A 225 0.92 -6.03 15.52
C ASN A 225 1.91 -5.40 14.51
N ILE A 226 1.46 -5.23 13.26
CA ILE A 226 2.27 -4.61 12.20
C ILE A 226 2.09 -3.09 12.19
N VAL A 227 0.88 -2.63 12.54
CA VAL A 227 0.51 -1.21 12.63
C VAL A 227 -0.39 -0.98 13.83
N VAL A 228 -0.13 0.12 14.53
CA VAL A 228 -1.05 0.67 15.51
C VAL A 228 -1.31 2.13 15.13
N ARG A 229 -2.55 2.48 14.80
CA ARG A 229 -2.92 3.76 14.20
C ARG A 229 -4.10 4.38 14.92
N ARG A 230 -3.97 5.65 15.27
CA ARG A 230 -5.06 6.50 15.78
C ARG A 230 -5.27 7.67 14.81
N VAL A 231 -6.52 7.89 14.43
CA VAL A 231 -6.92 8.96 13.51
C VAL A 231 -7.95 9.83 14.21
N ASP A 232 -7.53 11.02 14.65
CA ASP A 232 -8.40 12.02 15.26
C ASP A 232 -8.97 12.91 14.13
N THR A 233 -10.29 12.92 13.93
CA THR A 233 -10.93 13.73 12.88
C THR A 233 -11.16 15.15 13.39
N SER A 234 -10.54 16.15 12.78
CA SER A 234 -10.67 17.57 13.15
C SER A 234 -11.71 18.33 12.32
N GLY A 235 -12.12 17.79 11.17
CA GLY A 235 -13.15 18.38 10.33
C GLY A 235 -13.64 17.42 9.23
N PRO A 236 -14.72 17.75 8.51
CA PRO A 236 -15.61 18.92 8.68
C PRO A 236 -16.41 18.88 10.01
N PRO A 237 -17.09 19.96 10.43
CA PRO A 237 -17.74 20.06 11.75
C PRO A 237 -18.67 18.89 12.11
N ILE A 238 -19.37 18.32 11.13
CA ILE A 238 -20.27 17.16 11.34
C ILE A 238 -19.53 15.88 11.79
N ARG A 239 -18.22 15.79 11.56
CA ARG A 239 -17.35 14.65 11.91
C ARG A 239 -16.26 15.00 12.93
N ALA A 240 -16.12 16.27 13.27
CA ALA A 240 -15.08 16.72 14.18
C ALA A 240 -15.25 16.01 15.54
N GLY A 241 -14.16 15.45 16.04
CA GLY A 241 -14.10 14.63 17.26
C GLY A 241 -14.36 13.14 17.06
N GLU A 242 -14.68 12.66 15.84
CA GLU A 242 -14.64 11.22 15.55
C GLU A 242 -13.21 10.70 15.66
N ILE A 243 -13.03 9.54 16.29
CA ILE A 243 -11.70 8.91 16.41
C ILE A 243 -11.76 7.47 15.93
N LEU A 244 -10.81 7.08 15.07
CA LEU A 244 -10.58 5.69 14.67
C LEU A 244 -9.30 5.19 15.33
N LEU A 245 -9.34 4.02 15.95
CA LEU A 245 -8.17 3.30 16.46
C LEU A 245 -8.09 1.94 15.79
N GLN A 246 -6.96 1.64 15.15
CA GLN A 246 -6.68 0.36 14.51
C GLN A 246 -5.43 -0.26 15.13
N ARG A 247 -5.53 -1.56 15.42
CA ARG A 247 -4.40 -2.46 15.70
C ARG A 247 -4.45 -3.53 14.64
N VAL A 248 -3.57 -3.41 13.64
CA VAL A 248 -3.48 -4.34 12.52
C VAL A 248 -2.44 -5.39 12.86
N ASN A 249 -2.84 -6.65 12.74
CA ASN A 249 -2.00 -7.80 13.06
C ASN A 249 -1.43 -8.45 11.80
N ILE A 250 -0.30 -9.16 11.91
CA ILE A 250 0.21 -9.97 10.81
C ILE A 250 -0.74 -11.12 10.46
N ASN A 251 -1.42 -11.71 11.45
CA ASN A 251 -2.54 -12.61 11.24
C ASN A 251 -3.83 -11.80 11.35
N ASP A 252 -4.40 -11.40 10.21
CA ASP A 252 -5.42 -10.34 10.18
C ASP A 252 -6.70 -10.65 10.99
N ILE A 253 -6.97 -11.92 11.32
CA ILE A 253 -8.12 -12.28 12.19
C ILE A 253 -7.97 -11.70 13.60
N GLU A 254 -6.73 -11.45 14.03
CA GLU A 254 -6.41 -10.84 15.32
C GLU A 254 -6.45 -9.30 15.29
N SER A 255 -6.66 -8.70 14.11
CA SER A 255 -6.79 -7.25 13.96
C SER A 255 -8.01 -6.72 14.71
N LYS A 256 -7.87 -5.52 15.29
CA LYS A 256 -8.93 -4.89 16.10
C LYS A 256 -9.06 -3.42 15.74
N THR A 257 -10.30 -3.00 15.49
CA THR A 257 -10.64 -1.62 15.17
C THR A 257 -11.72 -1.11 16.11
N TRP A 258 -11.54 0.11 16.61
CA TRP A 258 -12.52 0.84 17.39
C TRP A 258 -12.81 2.18 16.75
N VAL A 259 -14.06 2.62 16.88
CA VAL A 259 -14.51 3.94 16.48
C VAL A 259 -15.16 4.63 17.67
N TYR A 260 -14.84 5.90 17.86
CA TYR A 260 -15.57 6.82 18.71
C TYR A 260 -16.39 7.76 17.84
N LEU A 261 -17.71 7.76 18.04
CA LEU A 261 -18.66 8.62 17.32
C LEU A 261 -19.20 9.68 18.26
N THR A 262 -19.00 10.95 17.93
CA THR A 262 -19.38 12.09 18.79
C THR A 262 -20.87 12.15 19.09
N GLY A 263 -21.72 11.87 18.08
CA GLY A 263 -23.18 11.87 18.24
C GLY A 263 -23.70 10.82 19.22
N GLN A 264 -22.95 9.74 19.45
CA GLN A 264 -23.34 8.67 20.38
C GLN A 264 -22.52 8.67 21.67
N ARG A 265 -21.40 9.42 21.72
CA ARG A 265 -20.45 9.48 22.84
C ARG A 265 -20.04 8.10 23.36
N ARG A 266 -19.87 7.14 22.44
CA ARG A 266 -19.53 5.75 22.76
C ARG A 266 -18.39 5.27 21.88
N VAL A 267 -17.50 4.52 22.49
CA VAL A 267 -16.51 3.70 21.79
C VAL A 267 -17.19 2.40 21.36
N ARG A 268 -17.06 2.04 20.09
CA ARG A 268 -17.54 0.78 19.54
C ARG A 268 -16.39 0.03 18.92
N ARG A 269 -16.25 -1.25 19.26
CA ARG A 269 -15.42 -2.16 18.46
C ARG A 269 -16.17 -2.47 17.17
N LEU A 270 -15.53 -2.23 16.04
CA LEU A 270 -16.07 -2.67 14.75
C LEU A 270 -15.88 -4.19 14.62
N PRO A 271 -16.80 -4.90 13.94
CA PRO A 271 -16.48 -6.22 13.39
C PRO A 271 -15.21 -6.14 12.54
N LEU A 272 -14.65 -7.30 12.16
CA LEU A 272 -13.46 -7.35 11.31
C LEU A 272 -13.56 -6.34 10.15
N THR A 273 -12.76 -5.28 10.22
CA THR A 273 -12.76 -4.20 9.23
C THR A 273 -11.83 -4.59 8.11
N CYS A 274 -12.33 -5.35 7.15
CA CYS A 274 -11.55 -5.83 6.02
C CYS A 274 -12.27 -5.55 4.71
N CYS A 275 -11.52 -5.72 3.62
CA CYS A 275 -12.09 -6.11 2.35
C CYS A 275 -13.04 -5.03 1.76
N ASP A 276 -14.26 -5.42 1.37
CA ASP A 276 -15.25 -4.61 0.67
C ASP A 276 -16.10 -3.71 1.58
N VAL A 277 -15.82 -3.65 2.88
CA VAL A 277 -16.51 -2.72 3.79
C VAL A 277 -16.13 -1.28 3.42
N PRO A 278 -17.09 -0.36 3.25
CA PRO A 278 -16.79 1.04 2.99
C PRO A 278 -15.97 1.71 4.13
N SER A 279 -14.90 2.40 3.78
CA SER A 279 -13.99 3.07 4.72
C SER A 279 -14.60 4.36 5.26
N PRO A 280 -14.75 4.51 6.59
CA PRO A 280 -15.31 5.72 7.19
C PRO A 280 -14.37 6.93 7.01
N VAL A 281 -13.06 6.73 6.99
CA VAL A 281 -12.07 7.82 6.83
C VAL A 281 -12.17 8.47 5.45
N ALA A 282 -12.49 7.67 4.42
CA ALA A 282 -12.72 8.11 3.04
C ALA A 282 -14.20 8.42 2.73
N GLY A 283 -15.07 8.51 3.75
CA GLY A 283 -16.50 8.84 3.55
C GLY A 283 -17.27 7.78 2.76
N GLY A 284 -16.85 6.51 2.84
CA GLY A 284 -17.50 5.37 2.21
C GLY A 284 -17.23 5.19 0.71
N ILE A 285 -16.35 6.00 0.11
CA ILE A 285 -16.06 5.93 -1.34
C ILE A 285 -15.11 4.79 -1.67
N LEU A 286 -14.14 4.59 -0.78
CA LEU A 286 -13.18 3.50 -0.86
C LEU A 286 -13.64 2.37 0.05
N ASN A 287 -13.38 1.14 -0.36
CA ASN A 287 -13.43 0.02 0.57
C ASN A 287 -12.17 0.02 1.45
N PHE A 288 -12.22 -0.69 2.58
CA PHE A 288 -11.08 -0.79 3.50
C PHE A 288 -9.83 -1.38 2.83
N ASP A 289 -10.00 -2.31 1.88
CA ASP A 289 -8.89 -2.89 1.13
C ASP A 289 -8.30 -1.97 0.05
N GLU A 290 -8.92 -0.83 -0.27
CA GLU A 290 -8.46 0.10 -1.31
C GLU A 290 -7.65 1.27 -0.73
N VAL A 291 -7.64 1.41 0.59
CA VAL A 291 -6.83 2.42 1.28
C VAL A 291 -5.36 2.15 0.96
N GLU A 292 -4.65 3.19 0.51
CA GLU A 292 -3.27 3.09 0.06
C GLU A 292 -3.06 1.96 -0.98
N VAL A 293 -3.98 1.86 -1.96
CA VAL A 293 -4.01 0.86 -3.06
C VAL A 293 -4.37 -0.55 -2.62
N TYR A 294 -3.72 -1.11 -1.59
CA TYR A 294 -4.08 -2.40 -1.01
C TYR A 294 -3.63 -2.54 0.45
N SER A 295 -4.57 -2.70 1.40
CA SER A 295 -4.23 -2.74 2.84
C SER A 295 -5.06 -3.73 3.67
N SER A 296 -5.48 -4.86 3.10
CA SER A 296 -6.32 -5.85 3.81
C SER A 296 -5.78 -7.28 3.68
N SER A 297 -6.47 -8.24 4.31
CA SER A 297 -6.14 -9.66 4.26
C SER A 297 -6.07 -10.18 2.81
N ILE A 298 -5.05 -10.98 2.52
CA ILE A 298 -4.84 -11.54 1.19
C ILE A 298 -5.71 -12.78 0.90
N GLY A 299 -6.40 -13.34 1.90
CA GLY A 299 -7.03 -14.65 1.80
C GLY A 299 -8.20 -14.79 0.84
N ARG A 300 -8.84 -13.68 0.43
CA ARG A 300 -9.99 -13.71 -0.50
C ARG A 300 -9.62 -14.00 -1.94
N TYR A 301 -8.37 -13.74 -2.34
CA TYR A 301 -7.94 -13.84 -3.73
C TYR A 301 -6.89 -14.95 -3.91
N ASP A 302 -6.92 -15.59 -5.06
CA ASP A 302 -5.79 -16.33 -5.61
C ASP A 302 -4.84 -15.32 -6.28
N TRP A 303 -3.59 -15.28 -5.82
CA TRP A 303 -2.60 -14.29 -6.22
C TRP A 303 -1.58 -14.86 -7.20
N LYS A 304 -1.51 -14.27 -8.38
CA LYS A 304 -0.55 -14.60 -9.42
C LYS A 304 0.51 -13.51 -9.55
N LEU A 305 1.78 -13.89 -9.44
CA LEU A 305 2.90 -13.05 -9.83
C LEU A 305 3.07 -13.13 -11.35
N VAL A 306 2.74 -12.07 -12.07
CA VAL A 306 2.86 -12.02 -13.54
C VAL A 306 4.31 -11.78 -13.96
N GLY A 307 5.06 -11.01 -13.18
CA GLY A 307 6.47 -10.68 -13.44
C GLY A 307 6.72 -9.17 -13.32
N LYS A 308 7.85 -8.71 -13.83
CA LYS A 308 8.21 -7.28 -13.85
C LYS A 308 7.89 -6.61 -15.17
N LYS A 309 7.58 -5.32 -15.13
CA LYS A 309 7.45 -4.42 -16.28
C LYS A 309 8.08 -3.07 -16.00
N GLU A 310 8.53 -2.37 -17.03
CA GLU A 310 8.94 -0.97 -16.93
C GLU A 310 7.75 -0.06 -17.27
N MET A 311 7.25 0.67 -16.28
CA MET A 311 5.99 1.41 -16.39
C MET A 311 6.17 2.85 -15.91
N TYR A 312 5.42 3.78 -16.48
CA TYR A 312 5.27 5.13 -15.93
C TYR A 312 4.31 5.07 -14.75
N VAL A 313 4.81 5.40 -13.56
CA VAL A 313 4.05 5.37 -12.30
C VAL A 313 4.29 6.66 -11.51
N PRO A 314 3.35 7.05 -10.62
CA PRO A 314 3.61 8.16 -9.71
C PRO A 314 4.81 7.84 -8.82
N TYR A 315 5.78 8.74 -8.80
CA TYR A 315 7.00 8.57 -8.01
C TYR A 315 7.64 9.91 -7.73
N ASN A 316 8.39 10.03 -6.62
CA ASN A 316 9.02 11.28 -6.21
C ASN A 316 8.02 12.45 -6.18
N THR A 317 6.81 12.19 -5.68
CA THR A 317 5.63 13.06 -5.80
C THR A 317 5.62 14.25 -4.84
N ASN A 318 6.80 14.76 -4.48
CA ASN A 318 6.97 15.91 -3.60
C ASN A 318 6.22 17.17 -4.08
N SER A 319 6.10 17.37 -5.40
CA SER A 319 5.33 18.44 -6.04
C SER A 319 3.83 18.40 -5.69
N TYR A 320 3.29 17.20 -5.41
CA TYR A 320 1.87 17.00 -5.08
C TYR A 320 1.44 17.80 -3.84
N HIS A 321 2.35 17.93 -2.89
CA HIS A 321 2.13 18.61 -1.61
C HIS A 321 2.37 20.12 -1.67
N GLN A 322 2.74 20.64 -2.84
CA GLN A 322 2.97 22.07 -3.07
C GLN A 322 1.73 22.79 -3.59
N ALA A 323 0.63 22.07 -3.84
CA ALA A 323 -0.63 22.71 -4.17
C ALA A 323 -1.06 23.65 -3.03
N PRO A 324 -1.39 24.92 -3.33
CA PRO A 324 -1.63 25.92 -2.30
C PRO A 324 -2.95 25.69 -1.54
N SER A 325 -3.89 24.94 -2.12
CA SER A 325 -5.15 24.58 -1.49
C SER A 325 -5.73 23.30 -2.10
N LEU A 326 -6.74 22.74 -1.43
CA LEU A 326 -7.48 21.58 -1.91
C LEU A 326 -8.14 21.84 -3.27
N GLU A 327 -8.71 23.02 -3.45
CA GLU A 327 -9.39 23.43 -4.69
C GLU A 327 -8.41 23.57 -5.87
N LYS A 328 -7.14 23.90 -5.61
CA LYS A 328 -6.11 23.97 -6.65
C LYS A 328 -5.55 22.61 -7.02
N LEU A 329 -5.52 21.68 -6.06
CA LEU A 329 -5.13 20.30 -6.31
C LEU A 329 -6.25 19.49 -6.98
N MET A 330 -7.49 19.68 -6.55
CA MET A 330 -8.66 18.92 -7.00
C MET A 330 -9.31 19.62 -8.19
N SER A 331 -8.95 19.25 -9.42
CA SER A 331 -9.63 19.76 -10.62
C SER A 331 -10.99 19.07 -10.83
N GLU A 332 -11.79 19.55 -11.78
CA GLU A 332 -13.18 19.10 -11.97
C GLU A 332 -13.31 17.57 -12.17
N LYS A 333 -12.41 16.96 -12.94
CA LYS A 333 -12.52 15.53 -13.30
C LYS A 333 -11.39 14.66 -12.77
N THR A 334 -10.23 15.25 -12.49
CA THR A 334 -9.07 14.54 -11.97
C THR A 334 -8.28 15.40 -10.99
N VAL A 335 -7.37 14.82 -10.20
CA VAL A 335 -6.32 15.63 -9.56
C VAL A 335 -5.58 16.41 -10.66
N ASN A 336 -5.32 17.69 -10.42
CA ASN A 336 -4.58 18.54 -11.33
C ASN A 336 -3.21 17.90 -11.70
N PRO A 337 -3.00 17.53 -12.98
CA PRO A 337 -1.79 16.87 -13.44
C PRO A 337 -0.51 17.67 -13.22
N ASP A 338 -0.60 19.00 -13.10
CA ASP A 338 0.55 19.89 -12.88
C ASP A 338 1.30 19.59 -11.57
N PHE A 339 0.63 18.93 -10.62
CA PHE A 339 1.21 18.56 -9.34
C PHE A 339 1.65 17.10 -9.28
N VAL A 340 1.28 16.25 -10.26
CA VAL A 340 1.55 14.82 -10.23
C VAL A 340 2.69 14.47 -11.18
N ARG A 341 3.78 13.97 -10.58
CA ARG A 341 4.97 13.52 -11.29
C ARG A 341 4.90 12.03 -11.56
N PHE A 342 5.10 11.63 -12.82
CA PHE A 342 5.33 10.24 -13.19
C PHE A 342 6.78 10.03 -13.60
N GLU A 343 7.32 8.87 -13.27
CA GLU A 343 8.66 8.43 -13.67
C GLU A 343 8.59 7.00 -14.19
N GLN A 344 9.54 6.60 -15.05
CA GLN A 344 9.64 5.21 -15.48
C GLN A 344 10.32 4.39 -14.38
N HIS A 345 9.63 3.39 -13.84
CA HIS A 345 10.17 2.47 -12.84
C HIS A 345 9.88 1.03 -13.23
N ARG A 346 10.67 0.09 -12.71
CA ARG A 346 10.34 -1.34 -12.77
C ARG A 346 9.31 -1.64 -11.69
N VAL A 347 8.23 -2.31 -12.06
CA VAL A 347 7.18 -2.71 -11.14
C VAL A 347 6.90 -4.21 -11.26
N TRP A 348 6.67 -4.87 -10.14
CA TRP A 348 6.05 -6.18 -10.12
C TRP A 348 4.56 -6.07 -10.39
N VAL A 349 4.06 -6.88 -11.32
CA VAL A 349 2.64 -6.98 -11.64
C VAL A 349 2.08 -8.21 -10.93
N VAL A 350 1.12 -7.98 -10.03
CA VAL A 350 0.44 -9.04 -9.28
C VAL A 350 -1.05 -8.99 -9.59
N GLU A 351 -1.64 -10.11 -9.95
CA GLU A 351 -3.08 -10.23 -10.22
C GLU A 351 -3.77 -11.04 -9.11
N GLY A 352 -4.90 -10.53 -8.63
CA GLY A 352 -5.77 -11.20 -7.67
C GLY A 352 -7.09 -11.58 -8.33
N THR A 353 -7.49 -12.85 -8.22
CA THR A 353 -8.81 -13.34 -8.66
C THR A 353 -9.56 -13.89 -7.46
N LEU A 354 -10.81 -13.46 -7.27
CA LEU A 354 -11.61 -13.86 -6.12
C LEU A 354 -11.78 -15.38 -6.08
N LYS A 355 -11.44 -15.99 -4.94
CA LYS A 355 -11.56 -17.44 -4.74
C LYS A 355 -13.01 -17.90 -4.88
N ALA A 356 -13.20 -19.11 -5.39
CA ALA A 356 -14.51 -19.72 -5.48
C ALA A 356 -15.21 -19.76 -4.11
N GLY A 357 -16.49 -19.37 -4.06
CA GLY A 357 -17.30 -19.33 -2.84
C GLY A 357 -17.06 -18.11 -1.94
N GLN A 358 -16.03 -17.30 -2.19
CA GLN A 358 -15.85 -16.03 -1.47
C GLN A 358 -16.76 -14.94 -2.03
N ARG A 359 -17.09 -13.96 -1.18
CA ARG A 359 -17.84 -12.76 -1.56
C ARG A 359 -16.92 -11.55 -1.53
N HIS A 360 -16.99 -10.74 -2.57
CA HIS A 360 -16.37 -9.43 -2.65
C HIS A 360 -16.99 -8.65 -3.82
N VAL A 361 -17.13 -7.33 -3.70
CA VAL A 361 -17.62 -6.48 -4.81
C VAL A 361 -16.62 -6.36 -5.96
N ILE A 362 -15.35 -6.68 -5.70
CA ILE A 362 -14.26 -6.69 -6.69
C ILE A 362 -13.87 -8.15 -6.96
N PRO A 363 -14.31 -8.76 -8.07
CA PRO A 363 -13.95 -10.15 -8.41
C PRO A 363 -12.51 -10.28 -8.94
N ARG A 364 -11.95 -9.21 -9.52
CA ARG A 364 -10.60 -9.21 -10.07
C ARG A 364 -9.92 -7.89 -9.76
N LEU A 365 -8.65 -7.97 -9.38
CA LEU A 365 -7.79 -6.80 -9.21
C LEU A 365 -6.38 -7.07 -9.72
N ARG A 366 -5.64 -5.98 -9.93
CA ARG A 366 -4.23 -5.99 -10.29
C ARG A 366 -3.52 -4.91 -9.49
N VAL A 367 -2.37 -5.25 -8.95
CA VAL A 367 -1.53 -4.36 -8.14
C VAL A 367 -0.16 -4.27 -8.79
N TYR A 368 0.36 -3.05 -8.87
CA TYR A 368 1.69 -2.75 -9.38
C TYR A 368 2.57 -2.32 -8.21
N LEU A 369 3.56 -3.13 -7.87
CA LEU A 369 4.47 -2.88 -6.76
C LEU A 369 5.78 -2.32 -7.30
N ASP A 370 6.16 -1.12 -6.88
CA ASP A 370 7.49 -0.59 -7.17
C ASP A 370 8.57 -1.55 -6.64
N GLU A 371 9.54 -1.89 -7.48
CA GLU A 371 10.55 -2.88 -7.10
C GLU A 371 11.47 -2.39 -5.97
N ASP A 372 11.66 -1.07 -5.88
CA ASP A 372 12.61 -0.44 -4.99
C ASP A 372 12.07 -0.23 -3.57
N THR A 373 10.76 0.01 -3.45
CA THR A 373 10.10 0.31 -2.16
C THR A 373 9.09 -0.75 -1.72
N TRP A 374 8.66 -1.63 -2.63
CA TRP A 374 7.47 -2.48 -2.46
C TRP A 374 6.16 -1.70 -2.25
N ILE A 375 6.14 -0.39 -2.46
CA ILE A 375 4.89 0.38 -2.46
C ILE A 375 4.04 -0.07 -3.66
N ALA A 376 2.78 -0.39 -3.40
CA ALA A 376 1.77 -0.56 -4.44
C ALA A 376 1.48 0.81 -5.04
N VAL A 377 2.19 1.17 -6.10
CA VAL A 377 2.14 2.50 -6.72
C VAL A 377 0.88 2.70 -7.54
N ALA A 378 0.30 1.61 -8.07
CA ALA A 378 -0.96 1.62 -8.78
C ALA A 378 -1.78 0.35 -8.48
N GLY A 379 -3.10 0.45 -8.60
CA GLY A 379 -4.01 -0.67 -8.53
C GLY A 379 -5.23 -0.48 -9.44
N GLU A 380 -5.70 -1.58 -10.01
CA GLU A 380 -6.81 -1.65 -10.95
C GLU A 380 -7.82 -2.68 -10.46
N ARG A 381 -9.11 -2.37 -10.62
CA ARG A 381 -10.20 -3.23 -10.17
C ARG A 381 -11.26 -3.31 -11.27
N TRP A 382 -11.71 -4.51 -11.56
CA TRP A 382 -12.79 -4.76 -12.53
C TRP A 382 -14.05 -5.19 -11.80
N ASP A 383 -15.20 -4.80 -12.31
CA ASP A 383 -16.50 -5.23 -11.82
C ASP A 383 -16.85 -6.67 -12.26
N ALA A 384 -18.06 -7.14 -11.90
CA ALA A 384 -18.54 -8.47 -12.25
C ALA A 384 -18.76 -8.69 -13.76
N GLN A 385 -18.85 -7.61 -14.54
CA GLN A 385 -18.98 -7.63 -15.99
C GLN A 385 -17.62 -7.59 -16.69
N GLY A 386 -16.52 -7.48 -15.92
CA GLY A 386 -15.17 -7.35 -16.44
C GLY A 386 -14.84 -5.94 -16.94
N GLN A 387 -15.66 -4.93 -16.62
CA GLN A 387 -15.37 -3.54 -16.94
C GLN A 387 -14.41 -2.97 -15.90
N LEU A 388 -13.37 -2.26 -16.36
CA LEU A 388 -12.46 -1.54 -15.48
C LEU A 388 -13.24 -0.46 -14.71
N TRP A 389 -13.26 -0.60 -13.38
CA TRP A 389 -14.07 0.22 -12.50
C TRP A 389 -13.23 1.22 -11.71
N LYS A 390 -12.27 0.76 -10.90
CA LYS A 390 -11.51 1.65 -10.02
C LYS A 390 -10.03 1.63 -10.34
N VAL A 391 -9.43 2.83 -10.31
CA VAL A 391 -7.98 3.03 -10.47
C VAL A 391 -7.47 3.76 -9.25
N THR A 392 -6.55 3.15 -8.51
CA THR A 392 -5.96 3.71 -7.29
C THR A 392 -4.47 3.96 -7.49
N TYR A 393 -3.93 5.04 -6.92
CA TYR A 393 -2.49 5.28 -6.86
C TYR A 393 -2.07 5.65 -5.45
N ASN A 394 -0.92 5.13 -5.02
CA ASN A 394 -0.15 5.74 -3.95
C ASN A 394 0.79 6.80 -4.52
N LEU A 395 1.20 7.73 -3.66
CA LEU A 395 2.13 8.80 -4.01
C LEU A 395 3.42 8.62 -3.19
N PRO A 396 4.43 7.91 -3.73
CA PRO A 396 5.75 7.80 -3.12
C PRO A 396 6.43 9.17 -3.07
N THR A 397 6.65 9.65 -1.85
CA THR A 397 7.19 10.97 -1.57
C THR A 397 8.46 10.83 -0.74
N VAL A 398 9.48 11.61 -1.09
CA VAL A 398 10.78 11.59 -0.44
C VAL A 398 10.76 12.52 0.77
N PHE A 399 11.23 12.01 1.91
CA PHE A 399 11.43 12.76 3.14
C PHE A 399 12.93 12.86 3.46
N PRO A 400 13.55 14.05 3.35
CA PRO A 400 15.00 14.19 3.50
C PRO A 400 15.53 13.74 4.86
N ALA A 401 14.79 14.00 5.94
CA ALA A 401 15.18 13.64 7.31
C ALA A 401 15.05 12.13 7.65
N GLY A 402 14.87 11.28 6.64
CA GLY A 402 14.48 9.88 6.80
C GLY A 402 12.96 9.73 6.85
N PRO A 403 12.39 8.55 6.58
CA PRO A 403 13.03 7.25 6.33
C PRO A 403 13.39 6.99 4.86
N GLY A 404 13.45 8.02 4.00
CA GLY A 404 13.61 7.88 2.55
C GLY A 404 12.28 8.14 1.82
N THR A 405 11.91 7.24 0.89
CA THR A 405 10.68 7.33 0.09
C THR A 405 9.56 6.51 0.73
N ILE A 406 8.48 7.17 1.17
CA ILE A 406 7.29 6.50 1.75
C ILE A 406 6.00 7.04 1.11
N VAL A 407 4.86 6.40 1.38
CA VAL A 407 3.57 6.89 0.90
C VAL A 407 3.20 8.18 1.62
N ALA A 408 3.00 9.26 0.86
CA ALA A 408 2.40 10.48 1.36
C ALA A 408 1.25 10.90 0.42
N GLY A 409 0.04 10.49 0.77
CA GLY A 409 -1.13 10.70 -0.06
C GLY A 409 -1.38 9.54 -1.02
N TYR A 410 -2.63 9.46 -1.44
CA TYR A 410 -3.14 8.45 -2.35
C TYR A 410 -4.42 8.97 -3.00
N MET A 411 -4.71 8.45 -4.17
CA MET A 411 -5.85 8.86 -5.00
C MET A 411 -6.59 7.63 -5.53
N SER A 412 -7.87 7.81 -5.82
CA SER A 412 -8.71 6.79 -6.41
C SER A 412 -9.71 7.39 -7.36
N TYR A 413 -9.89 6.79 -8.52
CA TYR A 413 -10.82 7.21 -9.54
C TYR A 413 -11.88 6.13 -9.75
N ASP A 414 -13.13 6.53 -9.82
CA ASP A 414 -14.24 5.69 -10.28
C ASP A 414 -14.46 5.93 -11.78
N LEU A 415 -14.00 5.01 -12.61
CA LEU A 415 -14.15 5.07 -14.06
C LEU A 415 -15.55 4.69 -14.55
N ILE A 416 -16.45 4.21 -13.68
CA ILE A 416 -17.86 4.03 -14.02
C ILE A 416 -18.62 5.29 -13.61
N GLY A 417 -18.65 5.59 -12.30
CA GLY A 417 -19.35 6.73 -11.73
C GLY A 417 -18.79 8.09 -12.15
N GLY A 418 -17.49 8.20 -12.42
CA GLY A 418 -16.84 9.44 -12.88
C GLY A 418 -16.36 10.38 -11.78
N GLY A 419 -16.56 10.05 -10.51
CA GLY A 419 -15.99 10.77 -9.37
C GLY A 419 -14.59 10.28 -9.02
N TYR A 420 -13.90 11.03 -8.17
CA TYR A 420 -12.61 10.60 -7.63
C TYR A 420 -12.42 11.05 -6.18
N PHE A 421 -11.47 10.43 -5.52
CA PHE A 421 -11.03 10.70 -4.16
C PHE A 421 -9.54 11.01 -4.17
N ALA A 422 -9.10 11.92 -3.33
CA ALA A 422 -7.68 12.08 -3.04
C ALA A 422 -7.43 12.52 -1.60
N SER A 423 -6.27 12.14 -1.10
CA SER A 423 -5.70 12.64 0.15
C SER A 423 -4.41 13.40 -0.12
N ALA A 424 -4.25 14.53 0.57
CA ALA A 424 -3.06 15.37 0.44
C ALA A 424 -2.70 16.05 1.76
N TYR A 425 -1.43 16.37 1.89
CA TYR A 425 -0.91 17.27 2.92
C TYR A 425 -0.77 18.66 2.34
N PHE A 426 -1.57 19.61 2.82
CA PHE A 426 -1.53 21.00 2.37
C PHE A 426 -0.64 21.83 3.28
N PRO A 427 -0.01 22.91 2.79
CA PRO A 427 0.79 23.82 3.60
C PRO A 427 0.00 24.29 4.83
N ARG A 428 0.42 23.81 6.01
CA ARG A 428 -0.08 24.14 7.34
C ARG A 428 1.11 24.06 8.31
N ASP A 429 0.98 24.64 9.50
CA ASP A 429 2.08 24.72 10.48
C ASP A 429 2.77 23.37 10.77
N LYS A 430 2.06 22.23 10.63
CA LYS A 430 2.62 20.87 10.73
C LYS A 430 1.94 19.90 9.77
N GLN A 431 2.63 19.44 8.72
CA GLN A 431 2.13 18.41 7.79
C GLN A 431 2.51 17.00 8.25
N VAL A 432 3.79 16.80 8.58
CA VAL A 432 4.38 15.51 8.93
C VAL A 432 5.41 15.69 10.04
N ASP A 433 5.37 14.81 11.03
CA ASP A 433 6.39 14.64 12.06
C ASP A 433 6.82 13.17 12.08
N LEU A 434 7.97 12.88 11.46
CA LEU A 434 8.54 11.52 11.34
C LEU A 434 9.33 11.10 12.57
N LYS A 435 9.51 11.99 13.55
CA LYS A 435 10.19 11.75 14.82
C LYS A 435 9.21 11.75 15.99
N ALA A 436 7.91 11.70 15.69
CA ALA A 436 6.85 11.73 16.68
C ALA A 436 7.02 10.59 17.70
N THR A 437 7.23 10.96 18.97
CA THR A 437 7.23 10.00 20.08
C THR A 437 5.80 9.78 20.52
N LEU A 438 5.26 8.60 20.20
CA LEU A 438 3.85 8.25 20.41
C LEU A 438 3.76 7.22 21.55
N PRO A 439 3.31 7.60 22.76
CA PRO A 439 3.26 6.67 23.87
C PRO A 439 2.09 5.69 23.73
N ASP A 440 2.29 4.41 24.03
CA ASP A 440 1.31 3.33 23.86
C ASP A 440 -0.08 3.63 24.46
N ARG A 441 -0.13 4.43 25.53
CA ARG A 441 -1.37 4.84 26.19
C ARG A 441 -2.39 5.52 25.25
N ILE A 442 -1.94 6.19 24.18
CA ILE A 442 -2.85 6.85 23.21
C ILE A 442 -3.49 5.85 22.25
N PHE A 443 -3.00 4.61 22.21
CA PHE A 443 -3.47 3.54 21.34
C PHE A 443 -4.34 2.52 22.07
N THR A 444 -5.12 3.00 23.03
CA THR A 444 -6.03 2.19 23.85
C THR A 444 -7.48 2.59 23.59
N PRO A 445 -8.45 1.66 23.59
CA PRO A 445 -9.86 2.00 23.48
C PRO A 445 -10.32 3.02 24.53
N GLU A 446 -9.75 2.96 25.73
CA GLU A 446 -10.03 3.87 26.85
C GLU A 446 -9.61 5.31 26.54
N SER A 447 -8.52 5.50 25.80
CA SER A 447 -8.06 6.84 25.40
C SER A 447 -9.00 7.57 24.44
N LEU A 448 -9.94 6.87 23.81
CA LEU A 448 -10.85 7.45 22.82
C LEU A 448 -11.97 8.28 23.44
N SER A 449 -12.38 7.96 24.67
CA SER A 449 -13.41 8.71 25.39
C SER A 449 -12.85 9.78 26.32
N GLY A 450 -11.59 9.63 26.77
CA GLY A 450 -10.95 10.51 27.76
C GLY A 450 -10.46 11.86 27.24
N GLU A 451 -10.31 12.02 25.92
CA GLU A 451 -9.74 13.22 25.28
C GLU A 451 -10.72 13.96 24.36
N GLY A 452 -12.01 13.59 24.38
CA GLY A 452 -13.04 14.36 23.71
C GLY A 452 -13.09 15.77 24.31
N VAL A 453 -12.84 16.78 23.48
CA VAL A 453 -12.92 18.21 23.83
C VAL A 453 -14.09 18.44 24.79
N ARG A 454 -13.79 18.87 26.02
CA ARG A 454 -14.78 19.42 26.95
C ARG A 454 -15.17 20.82 26.50
#